data_AF-A0A552RKZ5-F1
#
_entry.id   AF-A0A552RKZ5-F1
#
_cell.length_a   1.000
_cell.length_b   1.000
_cell.length_c   1.000
_cell.angle_alpha   90.00
_cell.angle_beta   90.00
_cell.angle_gamma   90.00
#
_symmetry.space_group_name_H-M   'P 1'
#
loop_
_entity.id
_entity.type
_entity.pdbx_description
1 polymer ?
#
loop_
_entity_poly.entity_id
_entity_poly.type
_entity_poly.pdbx_seq_one_letter_code
_entity_poly.pdbx_strand_id
1 'polypeptide(L)'
;MGLALKHFRELCGGLPHRGERVDALFLLLFSGVLFGTHPSPVAGECRCLSGLRRHGFRSHARAFRRHASAKRKGNGTGAPVRAEPAAMADEVERLRGPGGEALCDLPGAFRPDAGTPAPSRLMAMWDSTPPAYADRARLIPPEYRPPVIRRNGDVLPALLVDGRVAGVRRPTAEGAEATAFHPLPAAVWDELAVEAKALAAFLGDRERVVHNRCHHWWAKLPDAATRML
;
A
#
# COMPACT_ATOMS: atom_id res chain seq x y z
N MET A 1 -13.79 31.37 -17.82
CA MET A 1 -13.34 30.17 -18.57
C MET A 1 -12.07 30.38 -19.42
N GLY A 2 -11.64 31.61 -19.74
CA GLY A 2 -10.44 31.82 -20.58
C GLY A 2 -9.09 31.97 -19.86
N LEU A 3 -9.06 32.20 -18.54
CA LEU A 3 -7.81 32.48 -17.81
C LEU A 3 -7.08 31.23 -17.29
N ALA A 4 -7.82 30.20 -16.84
CA ALA A 4 -7.22 29.02 -16.20
C ALA A 4 -6.54 28.06 -17.19
N LEU A 5 -7.06 27.91 -18.42
CA LEU A 5 -6.39 27.13 -19.47
C LEU A 5 -5.11 27.83 -19.99
N LYS A 6 -5.06 29.16 -19.94
CA LYS A 6 -3.90 29.94 -20.38
C LYS A 6 -2.72 29.74 -19.44
N HIS A 7 -2.96 29.70 -18.13
CA HIS A 7 -1.93 29.40 -17.13
C HIS A 7 -1.40 27.96 -17.19
N PHE A 8 -2.20 26.98 -17.58
CA PHE A 8 -1.72 25.59 -17.70
C PHE A 8 -0.71 25.42 -18.85
N ARG A 9 -0.93 26.15 -19.95
CA ARG A 9 -0.02 26.15 -21.11
C ARG A 9 1.28 26.92 -20.84
N GLU A 10 1.23 27.96 -19.99
CA GLU A 10 2.41 28.68 -19.50
C GLU A 10 3.23 27.83 -18.50
N LEU A 11 2.59 27.12 -17.57
CA LEU A 11 3.26 26.28 -16.57
C LEU A 11 3.98 25.07 -17.19
N CYS A 12 3.43 24.46 -18.24
CA CYS A 12 4.05 23.31 -18.90
C CYS A 12 5.06 23.70 -19.98
N GLY A 13 5.02 24.93 -20.50
CA GLY A 13 5.87 25.41 -21.59
C GLY A 13 7.29 25.80 -21.15
N GLY A 14 7.53 25.99 -19.86
CA GLY A 14 8.76 26.60 -19.35
C GLY A 14 9.65 25.75 -18.44
N LEU A 15 9.30 24.50 -18.10
CA LEU A 15 10.11 23.69 -17.17
C LEU A 15 11.26 22.95 -17.90
N PRO A 16 12.53 23.35 -17.72
CA PRO A 16 13.65 22.54 -18.16
C PRO A 16 13.81 21.38 -17.16
N HIS A 17 14.22 20.21 -17.67
CA HIS A 17 14.46 18.98 -16.91
C HIS A 17 13.26 18.06 -16.62
N ARG A 18 13.61 16.77 -16.57
CA ARG A 18 12.73 15.59 -16.66
C ARG A 18 12.25 15.12 -15.28
N GLY A 19 12.88 15.58 -14.20
CA GLY A 19 12.66 15.14 -12.81
C GLY A 19 11.50 15.86 -12.12
N GLU A 20 11.48 17.19 -12.14
CA GLU A 20 10.49 18.00 -11.38
C GLU A 20 9.05 17.88 -11.92
N ARG A 21 8.89 17.46 -13.18
CA ARG A 21 7.57 17.17 -13.78
C ARG A 21 6.89 15.94 -13.18
N VAL A 22 7.64 15.03 -12.58
CA VAL A 22 7.10 13.78 -12.01
C VAL A 22 6.51 14.05 -10.62
N ASP A 23 7.12 14.97 -9.86
CA ASP A 23 6.70 15.31 -8.50
C ASP A 23 5.41 16.14 -8.47
N ALA A 24 5.26 17.09 -9.40
CA ALA A 24 4.02 17.85 -9.56
C ALA A 24 2.83 16.96 -10.01
N LEU A 25 3.10 15.91 -10.79
CA LEU A 25 2.09 14.98 -11.28
C LEU A 25 1.66 13.96 -10.21
N PHE A 26 2.57 13.60 -9.29
CA PHE A 26 2.27 12.76 -8.14
C PHE A 26 1.32 13.47 -7.16
N LEU A 27 1.52 14.78 -6.94
CA LEU A 27 0.61 15.62 -6.15
C LEU A 27 -0.75 15.84 -6.84
N LEU A 28 -0.79 16.01 -8.17
CA LEU A 28 -2.04 16.19 -8.92
C LEU A 28 -2.95 14.95 -8.93
N LEU A 29 -2.37 13.75 -8.91
CA LEU A 29 -3.13 12.50 -8.76
C LEU A 29 -3.74 12.33 -7.37
N PHE A 30 -3.18 13.00 -6.35
CA PHE A 30 -3.75 13.06 -5.00
C PHE A 30 -4.72 14.23 -4.80
N SER A 31 -4.57 15.34 -5.53
CA SER A 31 -5.41 16.53 -5.40
C SER A 31 -6.67 16.53 -6.30
N GLY A 32 -6.96 15.44 -7.01
CA GLY A 32 -8.22 15.24 -7.76
C GLY A 32 -9.50 15.19 -6.89
N VAL A 33 -9.41 15.59 -5.62
CA VAL A 33 -10.48 15.61 -4.62
C VAL A 33 -11.37 16.85 -4.75
N LEU A 34 -11.02 17.88 -5.54
CA LEU A 34 -11.73 19.18 -5.48
C LEU A 34 -12.38 19.71 -6.77
N PHE A 35 -12.24 19.10 -7.94
CA PHE A 35 -12.96 19.57 -9.13
C PHE A 35 -13.70 18.45 -9.86
N GLY A 36 -15.03 18.61 -9.89
CA GLY A 36 -15.97 17.72 -10.53
C GLY A 36 -15.64 17.43 -11.98
N THR A 37 -16.02 16.23 -12.39
CA THR A 37 -15.86 15.65 -13.71
C THR A 37 -16.56 16.48 -14.79
N HIS A 38 -15.81 16.99 -15.78
CA HIS A 38 -16.35 17.23 -17.12
C HIS A 38 -15.71 16.23 -18.09
N PRO A 39 -16.50 15.43 -18.83
CA PRO A 39 -15.97 14.59 -19.88
C PRO A 39 -15.52 15.49 -21.04
N SER A 40 -14.21 15.57 -21.28
CA SER A 40 -13.66 16.22 -22.47
C SER A 40 -13.72 15.24 -23.65
N PRO A 41 -14.19 15.65 -24.85
CA PRO A 41 -14.44 14.75 -25.98
C PRO A 41 -13.18 14.40 -26.79
N VAL A 42 -12.01 14.37 -26.15
CA VAL A 42 -10.73 14.03 -26.80
C VAL A 42 -10.28 12.64 -26.35
N ALA A 43 -11.14 11.65 -26.55
CA ALA A 43 -10.82 10.23 -26.37
C ALA A 43 -10.04 9.67 -27.58
N GLY A 44 -8.99 10.38 -28.00
CA GLY A 44 -7.89 9.78 -28.75
C GLY A 44 -6.87 9.29 -27.73
N GLU A 45 -6.33 8.07 -27.90
CA GLU A 45 -5.34 7.47 -26.99
C GLU A 45 -4.17 8.42 -26.74
N CYS A 46 -4.24 9.16 -25.63
CA CYS A 46 -3.18 10.07 -25.26
C CYS A 46 -1.96 9.24 -24.86
N ARG A 47 -0.93 9.20 -25.71
CA ARG A 47 0.31 8.43 -25.50
C ARG A 47 0.94 8.74 -24.13
N CYS A 48 0.87 9.99 -23.68
CA CYS A 48 1.35 10.40 -22.35
C CYS A 48 0.61 9.67 -21.21
N LEU A 49 -0.71 9.56 -21.29
CA LEU A 49 -1.51 8.83 -20.29
C LEU A 49 -1.23 7.33 -20.34
N SER A 50 -1.02 6.75 -21.53
CA SER A 50 -0.63 5.34 -21.66
C SER A 50 0.76 5.07 -21.06
N GLY A 51 1.74 5.96 -21.29
CA GLY A 51 3.07 5.84 -20.71
C GLY A 51 3.06 5.93 -19.19
N LEU A 52 2.27 6.84 -18.62
CA LEU A 52 2.13 6.99 -17.17
C LEU A 52 1.48 5.75 -16.52
N ARG A 53 0.44 5.18 -17.14
CA ARG A 53 -0.22 3.97 -16.63
C ARG A 53 0.69 2.75 -16.68
N ARG A 54 1.40 2.52 -17.80
CA ARG A 54 2.44 1.48 -17.92
C ARG A 54 3.54 1.64 -16.86
N HIS A 55 4.02 2.86 -16.64
CA HIS A 55 5.00 3.14 -15.60
C HIS A 55 4.45 2.82 -14.20
N GLY A 56 3.22 3.26 -13.90
CA GLY A 56 2.53 2.97 -12.65
C GLY A 56 2.35 1.47 -12.41
N PHE A 57 1.96 0.71 -13.44
CA PHE A 57 1.86 -0.74 -13.37
C PHE A 57 3.23 -1.38 -13.03
N ARG A 58 4.28 -1.03 -13.77
CA ARG A 58 5.63 -1.59 -13.52
C ARG A 58 6.14 -1.25 -12.11
N SER A 59 5.91 -0.03 -11.64
CA SER A 59 6.32 0.39 -10.29
C SER A 59 5.54 -0.33 -9.20
N HIS A 60 4.23 -0.51 -9.40
CA HIS A 60 3.39 -1.30 -8.49
C HIS A 60 3.80 -2.79 -8.48
N ALA A 61 4.02 -3.40 -9.64
CA ALA A 61 4.47 -4.78 -9.77
C ALA A 61 5.85 -5.02 -9.12
N ARG A 62 6.79 -4.07 -9.26
CA ARG A 62 8.09 -4.14 -8.53
C ARG A 62 7.90 -4.16 -7.02
N ALA A 63 6.99 -3.34 -6.50
CA ALA A 63 6.81 -3.13 -5.07
C ALA A 63 5.99 -4.23 -4.40
N PHE A 64 4.88 -4.65 -4.99
CA PHE A 64 3.90 -5.53 -4.31
C PHE A 64 3.81 -6.92 -4.92
N ARG A 65 4.23 -7.11 -6.18
CA ARG A 65 4.27 -8.39 -6.91
C ARG A 65 2.91 -9.12 -6.93
N ARG A 66 2.78 -10.17 -7.77
CA ARG A 66 1.57 -11.01 -7.88
C ARG A 66 0.24 -10.23 -7.91
N HIS A 67 -0.05 -9.59 -9.04
CA HIS A 67 -1.36 -8.96 -9.21
C HIS A 67 -2.34 -9.94 -9.82
N ALA A 68 -3.50 -10.14 -9.18
CA ALA A 68 -4.63 -10.70 -9.89
C ALA A 68 -5.01 -9.78 -11.05
N SER A 69 -5.12 -10.34 -12.24
CA SER A 69 -5.76 -9.70 -13.38
C SER A 69 -7.26 -9.63 -13.14
N ALA A 70 -7.71 -8.92 -12.10
CA ALA A 70 -9.13 -8.75 -11.84
C ALA A 70 -9.42 -7.53 -10.95
N LYS A 71 -9.99 -6.51 -11.59
CA LYS A 71 -10.84 -5.45 -11.03
C LYS A 71 -10.38 -4.84 -9.69
N ARG A 72 -9.45 -3.88 -9.74
CA ARG A 72 -9.48 -2.78 -8.75
C ARG A 72 -10.83 -2.06 -8.90
N LYS A 73 -11.77 -2.24 -7.95
CA LYS A 73 -12.84 -1.25 -7.75
C LYS A 73 -12.14 -0.08 -7.04
N GLY A 74 -11.90 1.00 -7.77
CA GLY A 74 -11.43 2.25 -7.17
C GLY A 74 -12.46 2.70 -6.14
N ASN A 75 -12.10 2.68 -4.86
CA ASN A 75 -12.80 3.42 -3.84
C ASN A 75 -12.25 4.86 -3.86
N GLY A 76 -12.95 5.73 -4.58
CA GLY A 76 -12.60 7.14 -4.76
C GLY A 76 -12.00 7.42 -6.14
N THR A 77 -12.86 7.93 -7.05
CA THR A 77 -12.65 8.81 -8.23
C THR A 77 -11.45 8.66 -9.19
N GLY A 78 -10.49 7.77 -8.96
CA GLY A 78 -9.49 7.37 -9.94
C GLY A 78 -10.03 6.26 -10.82
N ALA A 79 -9.93 6.42 -12.15
CA ALA A 79 -10.25 5.36 -13.10
C ALA A 79 -9.64 4.03 -12.62
N PRO A 80 -10.40 2.92 -12.64
CA PRO A 80 -9.83 1.64 -12.27
C PRO A 80 -8.61 1.39 -13.17
N VAL A 81 -7.49 0.96 -12.59
CA VAL A 81 -6.40 0.35 -13.36
C VAL A 81 -6.95 -0.98 -13.87
N ARG A 82 -7.82 -0.90 -14.87
CA ARG A 82 -8.66 -1.99 -15.38
C ARG A 82 -8.31 -2.36 -16.82
N ALA A 83 -7.32 -1.72 -17.39
CA ALA A 83 -6.99 -1.92 -18.79
C ALA A 83 -5.49 -1.77 -18.95
N GLU A 84 -4.74 -2.85 -18.71
CA GLU A 84 -3.37 -2.94 -19.21
C GLU A 84 -2.74 -4.35 -19.28
N PRO A 85 -3.30 -5.45 -18.71
CA PRO A 85 -2.70 -6.77 -18.99
C PRO A 85 -2.78 -7.19 -20.46
N ALA A 86 -3.81 -6.74 -21.19
CA ALA A 86 -3.94 -7.02 -22.61
C ALA A 86 -3.04 -6.10 -23.47
N ALA A 87 -2.96 -4.80 -23.13
CA ALA A 87 -2.16 -3.83 -23.88
C ALA A 87 -0.65 -3.94 -23.59
N MET A 88 -0.27 -4.64 -22.53
CA MET A 88 1.11 -4.95 -22.12
C MET A 88 1.39 -6.45 -22.16
N ALA A 89 0.64 -7.24 -22.95
CA ALA A 89 0.74 -8.70 -22.94
C ALA A 89 2.19 -9.20 -23.18
N ASP A 90 2.97 -8.48 -24.00
CA ASP A 90 4.37 -8.80 -24.30
C ASP A 90 5.37 -8.27 -23.26
N GLU A 91 4.91 -7.50 -22.26
CA GLU A 91 5.75 -6.89 -21.22
C GLU A 91 5.52 -7.49 -19.83
N VAL A 92 4.63 -8.47 -19.70
CA VAL A 92 4.23 -9.08 -18.42
C VAL A 92 4.25 -10.61 -18.49
N GLU A 93 4.69 -11.25 -17.42
CA GLU A 93 4.58 -12.70 -17.28
C GLU A 93 3.20 -13.05 -16.72
N ARG A 94 2.48 -13.95 -17.40
CA ARG A 94 1.19 -14.45 -16.91
C ARG A 94 1.40 -15.67 -16.03
N LEU A 95 0.84 -15.61 -14.83
CA LEU A 95 0.93 -16.66 -13.82
C LEU A 95 -0.47 -17.18 -13.50
N ARG A 96 -0.53 -18.39 -12.97
CA ARG A 96 -1.75 -18.96 -12.42
C ARG A 96 -1.67 -18.93 -10.90
N GLY A 97 -2.64 -18.31 -10.27
CA GLY A 97 -2.77 -18.30 -8.82
C GLY A 97 -3.31 -19.63 -8.28
N PRO A 98 -3.23 -19.85 -6.96
CA PRO A 98 -3.70 -21.08 -6.31
C PRO A 98 -5.19 -21.38 -6.56
N GLY A 99 -6.02 -20.36 -6.73
CA GLY A 99 -7.44 -20.49 -7.05
C GLY A 99 -7.73 -20.55 -8.55
N GLY A 100 -6.70 -20.73 -9.38
CA GLY A 100 -6.82 -20.71 -10.83
C GLY A 100 -6.94 -19.31 -11.44
N GLU A 101 -6.86 -18.25 -10.63
CA GLU A 101 -6.94 -16.87 -11.10
C GLU A 101 -5.75 -16.52 -11.99
N ALA A 102 -5.97 -15.74 -13.05
CA ALA A 102 -4.88 -15.19 -13.84
C ALA A 102 -4.18 -14.09 -13.04
N LEU A 103 -2.88 -14.26 -12.81
CA LEU A 103 -2.01 -13.29 -12.18
C LEU A 103 -1.04 -12.70 -13.23
N CYS A 104 -0.54 -11.50 -13.00
CA CYS A 104 0.48 -10.87 -13.83
C CYS A 104 1.63 -10.35 -12.96
N ASP A 105 2.86 -10.53 -13.45
CA ASP A 105 4.08 -10.02 -12.83
C ASP A 105 5.07 -9.51 -13.90
N LEU A 106 6.19 -8.93 -13.47
CA LEU A 106 7.27 -8.55 -14.38
C LEU A 106 8.06 -9.79 -14.81
N PRO A 107 8.48 -9.87 -16.09
CA PRO A 107 9.31 -10.96 -16.57
C PRO A 107 10.58 -11.12 -15.73
N GLY A 108 10.85 -12.34 -15.26
CA GLY A 108 12.04 -12.64 -14.46
C GLY A 108 12.04 -12.06 -13.06
N ALA A 109 10.90 -11.55 -12.56
CA ALA A 109 10.79 -11.10 -11.18
C ALA A 109 11.12 -12.26 -10.22
N PHE A 110 11.97 -11.99 -9.22
CA PHE A 110 12.25 -12.94 -8.14
C PHE A 110 10.95 -13.44 -7.48
N ARG A 111 10.81 -14.77 -7.38
CA ARG A 111 9.69 -15.44 -6.73
C ARG A 111 10.28 -16.41 -5.72
N PRO A 112 10.10 -16.18 -4.40
CA PRO A 112 10.50 -17.17 -3.41
C PRO A 112 9.70 -18.45 -3.62
N ASP A 113 10.28 -19.56 -3.19
CA ASP A 113 9.60 -20.85 -3.17
C ASP A 113 8.35 -20.77 -2.29
N ALA A 114 7.31 -21.54 -2.63
CA ALA A 114 6.05 -21.53 -1.90
C ALA A 114 6.20 -21.94 -0.42
N GLY A 115 7.21 -22.76 -0.10
CA GLY A 115 7.55 -23.17 1.25
C GLY A 115 8.49 -22.22 1.99
N THR A 116 8.96 -21.12 1.37
CA THR A 116 9.79 -20.14 2.06
C THR A 116 8.99 -19.43 3.15
N PRO A 117 9.36 -19.54 4.43
CA PRO A 117 8.65 -18.87 5.52
C PRO A 117 8.68 -17.36 5.34
N ALA A 118 7.55 -16.71 5.59
CA ALA A 118 7.49 -15.25 5.61
C ALA A 118 7.90 -14.76 7.00
N PRO A 119 9.04 -14.04 7.14
CA PRO A 119 9.56 -13.67 8.44
C PRO A 119 8.60 -12.74 9.18
N SER A 120 8.62 -12.78 10.51
CA SER A 120 7.81 -11.88 11.32
C SER A 120 8.24 -10.42 11.11
N ARG A 121 7.27 -9.51 10.96
CA ARG A 121 7.53 -8.08 10.65
C ARG A 121 6.58 -7.15 11.39
N LEU A 122 7.06 -5.94 11.66
CA LEU A 122 6.24 -4.86 12.21
C LEU A 122 5.83 -3.91 11.09
N MET A 123 4.52 -3.81 10.83
CA MET A 123 3.98 -2.83 9.89
C MET A 123 3.83 -1.46 10.54
N ALA A 124 4.06 -0.42 9.75
CA ALA A 124 3.77 0.96 10.13
C ALA A 124 2.28 1.28 10.05
N MET A 125 1.86 2.35 10.73
CA MET A 125 0.57 2.98 10.46
C MET A 125 0.53 3.44 9.00
N TRP A 126 -0.59 3.21 8.32
CA TRP A 126 -0.76 3.54 6.89
C TRP A 126 0.29 2.92 5.96
N ASP A 127 0.74 1.72 6.28
CA ASP A 127 1.57 0.95 5.38
C ASP A 127 0.91 0.84 3.98
N SER A 128 1.74 0.80 2.95
CA SER A 128 1.27 0.77 1.56
C SER A 128 0.72 -0.59 1.11
N THR A 129 0.95 -1.65 1.89
CA THR A 129 0.56 -3.03 1.58
C THR A 129 -0.95 -3.26 1.60
N PRO A 130 -1.73 -2.89 2.65
CA PRO A 130 -3.18 -3.06 2.67
C PRO A 130 -3.95 -2.40 1.49
N PRO A 131 -3.63 -1.17 1.05
CA PRO A 131 -4.29 -0.59 -0.11
C PRO A 131 -3.80 -1.13 -1.45
N ALA A 132 -2.63 -1.77 -1.51
CA ALA A 132 -2.10 -2.36 -2.74
C ALA A 132 -2.95 -3.54 -3.25
N TYR A 133 -3.57 -4.30 -2.35
CA TYR A 133 -4.37 -5.46 -2.70
C TYR A 133 -5.86 -5.12 -2.81
N ALA A 134 -6.49 -5.57 -3.91
CA ALA A 134 -7.94 -5.51 -4.06
C ALA A 134 -8.65 -6.42 -3.05
N ASP A 135 -8.10 -7.62 -2.85
CA ASP A 135 -8.50 -8.54 -1.81
C ASP A 135 -7.54 -8.42 -0.61
N ARG A 136 -8.01 -7.75 0.43
CA ARG A 136 -7.23 -7.50 1.65
C ARG A 136 -7.18 -8.71 2.58
N ALA A 137 -8.03 -9.72 2.37
CA ALA A 137 -8.03 -10.94 3.19
C ALA A 137 -6.72 -11.73 3.06
N ARG A 138 -5.97 -11.48 1.97
CA ARG A 138 -4.61 -12.03 1.76
C ARG A 138 -3.61 -11.60 2.83
N LEU A 139 -3.81 -10.42 3.42
CA LEU A 139 -2.93 -9.83 4.42
C LEU A 139 -3.60 -9.74 5.79
N ILE A 140 -4.86 -9.31 5.83
CA ILE A 140 -5.61 -9.05 7.05
C ILE A 140 -6.76 -10.06 7.10
N PRO A 141 -6.68 -11.11 7.94
CA PRO A 141 -7.79 -12.03 8.16
C PRO A 141 -9.11 -11.28 8.42
N PRO A 142 -10.24 -11.69 7.83
CA PRO A 142 -11.51 -10.96 7.93
C PRO A 142 -11.93 -10.61 9.37
N GLU A 143 -11.68 -11.51 10.31
CA GLU A 143 -11.95 -11.36 11.74
C GLU A 143 -11.13 -10.26 12.41
N TYR A 144 -9.92 -9.98 11.90
CA TYR A 144 -9.02 -8.95 12.42
C TYR A 144 -9.15 -7.63 11.68
N ARG A 145 -9.98 -7.56 10.64
CA ARG A 145 -10.21 -6.33 9.89
C ARG A 145 -10.80 -5.20 10.75
N PRO A 146 -11.83 -5.42 11.61
CA PRO A 146 -12.38 -4.34 12.45
C PRO A 146 -11.38 -3.73 13.45
N PRO A 147 -10.51 -4.50 14.15
CA PRO A 147 -9.49 -3.92 15.01
C PRO A 147 -8.34 -3.25 14.26
N VAL A 148 -8.05 -3.64 13.01
CA VAL A 148 -6.89 -3.13 12.24
C VAL A 148 -7.25 -1.95 11.33
N ILE A 149 -8.37 -2.03 10.60
CA ILE A 149 -8.84 -0.96 9.70
C ILE A 149 -9.91 -0.15 10.43
N ARG A 150 -9.54 1.09 10.73
CA ARG A 150 -10.34 2.06 11.46
C ARG A 150 -11.07 3.01 10.51
N ARG A 151 -11.70 4.05 11.08
CA ARG A 151 -12.51 5.01 10.31
C ARG A 151 -11.64 5.70 9.25
N ASN A 152 -12.25 6.09 8.13
CA ASN A 152 -11.57 6.78 7.02
C ASN A 152 -10.45 6.00 6.33
N GLY A 153 -10.33 4.69 6.58
CA GLY A 153 -9.27 3.87 6.01
C GLY A 153 -7.94 3.95 6.76
N ASP A 154 -7.94 4.52 7.98
CA ASP A 154 -6.79 4.45 8.88
C ASP A 154 -6.45 2.99 9.17
N VAL A 155 -5.21 2.59 8.93
CA VAL A 155 -4.73 1.23 9.22
C VAL A 155 -3.74 1.32 10.35
N LEU A 156 -4.05 0.66 11.47
CA LEU A 156 -3.17 0.63 12.63
C LEU A 156 -1.86 -0.11 12.31
N PRO A 157 -0.74 0.26 12.97
CA PRO A 157 0.46 -0.55 12.97
C PRO A 157 0.14 -2.00 13.37
N ALA A 158 0.65 -2.96 12.60
CA ALA A 158 0.27 -4.36 12.73
C ALA A 158 1.48 -5.28 12.94
N LEU A 159 1.24 -6.43 13.55
CA LEU A 159 2.19 -7.54 13.61
C LEU A 159 1.92 -8.45 12.43
N LEU A 160 2.92 -8.72 11.60
CA LEU A 160 2.86 -9.74 10.55
C LEU A 160 3.57 -11.00 11.04
N VAL A 161 2.87 -12.13 10.91
CA VAL A 161 3.36 -13.49 11.17
C VAL A 161 2.94 -14.34 9.98
N ASP A 162 3.89 -15.05 9.36
CA ASP A 162 3.65 -15.82 8.14
C ASP A 162 2.92 -15.03 7.03
N GLY A 163 3.28 -13.74 6.91
CA GLY A 163 2.72 -12.83 5.91
C GLY A 163 1.28 -12.39 6.17
N ARG A 164 0.71 -12.67 7.35
CA ARG A 164 -0.64 -12.25 7.75
C ARG A 164 -0.63 -11.44 9.04
N VAL A 165 -1.60 -10.55 9.17
CA VAL A 165 -1.79 -9.79 10.40
C VAL A 165 -2.23 -10.72 11.52
N ALA A 166 -1.43 -10.72 12.58
CA ALA A 166 -1.68 -11.50 13.79
C ALA A 166 -1.95 -10.62 15.03
N GLY A 167 -1.81 -9.30 14.90
CA GLY A 167 -1.97 -8.37 16.00
C GLY A 167 -1.74 -6.93 15.59
N VAL A 168 -1.73 -6.04 16.57
CA VAL A 168 -1.39 -4.63 16.43
C VAL A 168 -0.23 -4.27 17.34
N ARG A 169 0.42 -3.14 17.04
CA ARG A 169 1.42 -2.56 17.93
C ARG A 169 1.16 -1.08 18.15
N ARG A 170 1.72 -0.50 19.21
CA ARG A 170 1.95 0.94 19.32
C ARG A 170 3.40 1.22 19.71
N PRO A 171 3.98 2.31 19.19
CA PRO A 171 5.20 2.86 19.77
C PRO A 171 4.89 3.42 21.17
N THR A 172 5.74 3.10 22.14
CA THR A 172 5.75 3.70 23.49
C THR A 172 7.10 4.36 23.76
N ALA A 173 7.32 4.85 24.98
CA ALA A 173 8.63 5.37 25.38
C ALA A 173 9.65 4.23 25.62
N GLU A 174 9.16 3.06 25.99
CA GLU A 174 9.93 1.88 26.37
C GLU A 174 10.24 0.96 25.18
N GLY A 175 9.50 1.08 24.07
CA GLY A 175 9.69 0.24 22.89
C GLY A 175 8.42 0.11 22.06
N ALA A 176 8.18 -1.08 21.53
CA ALA A 176 6.94 -1.39 20.82
C ALA A 176 6.05 -2.26 21.72
N GLU A 177 4.92 -1.72 22.17
CA GLU A 177 3.91 -2.54 22.82
C GLU A 177 3.09 -3.26 21.75
N ALA A 178 3.13 -4.59 21.78
CA ALA A 178 2.53 -5.47 20.79
C ALA A 178 1.40 -6.29 21.40
N THR A 179 0.22 -6.25 20.78
CA THR A 179 -0.98 -6.99 21.18
C THR A 179 -1.33 -8.00 20.09
N ALA A 180 -1.24 -9.29 20.41
CA ALA A 180 -1.58 -10.38 19.49
C ALA A 180 -3.06 -10.77 19.61
N PHE A 181 -3.74 -11.00 18.48
CA PHE A 181 -5.16 -11.38 18.45
C PHE A 181 -5.42 -12.87 18.73
N HIS A 182 -4.37 -13.68 18.77
CA HIS A 182 -4.39 -15.09 19.16
C HIS A 182 -3.04 -15.45 19.80
N PRO A 183 -2.94 -16.60 20.50
CA PRO A 183 -1.67 -17.04 21.07
C PRO A 183 -0.59 -17.22 19.99
N LEU A 184 0.55 -16.57 20.18
CA LEU A 184 1.72 -16.71 19.32
C LEU A 184 2.81 -17.56 20.00
N PRO A 185 3.52 -18.43 19.26
CA PRO A 185 4.68 -19.17 19.77
C PRO A 185 5.77 -18.23 20.29
N ALA A 186 6.58 -18.70 21.24
CA ALA A 186 7.70 -17.92 21.80
C ALA A 186 8.68 -17.44 20.72
N ALA A 187 9.03 -18.31 19.77
CA ALA A 187 9.93 -17.98 18.66
C ALA A 187 9.43 -16.80 17.81
N VAL A 188 8.12 -16.68 17.61
CA VAL A 188 7.52 -15.55 16.87
C VAL A 188 7.67 -14.25 17.66
N TRP A 189 7.48 -14.30 18.98
CA TRP A 189 7.73 -13.14 19.83
C TRP A 189 9.20 -12.71 19.79
N ASP A 190 10.13 -13.67 19.78
CA ASP A 190 11.56 -13.37 19.69
C ASP A 190 11.92 -12.70 18.35
N GLU A 191 11.37 -13.18 17.22
CA GLU A 191 11.54 -12.53 15.92
C GLU A 191 10.97 -11.11 15.89
N LEU A 192 9.77 -10.91 16.46
CA LEU A 192 9.14 -9.59 16.54
C LEU A 192 9.94 -8.64 17.43
N ALA A 193 10.56 -9.12 18.50
CA ALA A 193 11.43 -8.32 19.37
C ALA A 193 12.72 -7.88 18.64
N VAL A 194 13.33 -8.77 17.85
CA VAL A 194 14.49 -8.42 17.01
C VAL A 194 14.12 -7.30 16.02
N GLU A 195 12.97 -7.43 15.34
CA GLU A 195 12.48 -6.40 14.43
C GLU A 195 12.16 -5.08 15.16
N ALA A 196 11.51 -5.14 16.33
CA ALA A 196 11.20 -3.98 17.16
C ALA A 196 12.45 -3.18 17.51
N LYS A 197 13.52 -3.88 17.94
CA LYS A 197 14.81 -3.27 18.26
C LYS A 197 15.45 -2.60 17.05
N ALA A 198 15.44 -3.28 15.89
CA ALA A 198 15.98 -2.71 14.65
C ALA A 198 15.19 -1.46 14.22
N LEU A 199 13.86 -1.50 14.33
CA LEU A 199 12.99 -0.39 13.99
C LEU A 199 13.19 0.79 14.94
N ALA A 200 13.31 0.55 16.25
CA ALA A 200 13.57 1.57 17.25
C ALA A 200 14.92 2.27 17.00
N ALA A 201 15.97 1.50 16.69
CA ALA A 201 17.28 2.06 16.33
C ALA A 201 17.21 2.93 15.06
N PHE A 202 16.40 2.54 14.08
CA PHE A 202 16.23 3.30 12.84
C PHE A 202 15.41 4.57 13.03
N LEU A 203 14.29 4.52 13.77
CA LEU A 203 13.35 5.63 13.91
C LEU A 203 13.73 6.61 15.02
N GLY A 204 14.34 6.16 16.11
CA GLY A 204 14.47 6.94 17.34
C GLY A 204 13.11 7.42 17.85
N ASP A 205 13.04 8.62 18.42
CA ASP A 205 11.80 9.20 18.97
C ASP A 205 10.74 9.61 17.93
N ARG A 206 11.06 9.58 16.63
CA ARG A 206 10.20 10.13 15.57
C ARG A 206 8.86 9.43 15.48
N GLU A 207 8.82 8.12 15.72
CA GLU A 207 7.59 7.35 15.55
C GLU A 207 6.54 7.74 16.59
N ARG A 208 6.92 7.82 17.86
CA ARG A 208 6.01 8.11 18.97
C ARG A 208 5.24 9.42 18.77
N VAL A 209 5.93 10.47 18.33
CA VAL A 209 5.34 11.80 18.13
C VAL A 209 4.19 11.78 17.11
N VAL A 210 4.33 10.99 16.04
CA VAL A 210 3.31 10.86 14.98
C VAL A 210 2.02 10.23 15.52
N HIS A 211 2.16 9.23 16.41
CA HIS A 211 1.05 8.40 16.85
C HIS A 211 0.25 8.95 18.05
N ASN A 212 0.75 10.01 18.71
CA ASN A 212 0.09 10.64 19.86
C ASN A 212 -1.36 11.07 19.56
N ARG A 213 -1.64 11.59 18.35
CA ARG A 213 -2.99 12.03 17.94
C ARG A 213 -3.97 10.87 17.72
N CYS A 214 -3.43 9.68 17.48
CA CYS A 214 -4.19 8.48 17.15
C CYS A 214 -4.29 7.50 18.34
N HIS A 215 -3.75 7.85 19.50
CA HIS A 215 -3.67 6.97 20.67
C HIS A 215 -5.02 6.40 21.12
N HIS A 216 -6.11 7.14 20.90
CA HIS A 216 -7.47 6.71 21.23
C HIS A 216 -7.94 5.43 20.52
N TRP A 217 -7.28 5.01 19.43
CA TRP A 217 -7.61 3.77 18.73
C TRP A 217 -7.22 2.51 19.51
N TRP A 218 -6.22 2.59 20.39
CA TRP A 218 -5.76 1.45 21.20
C TRP A 218 -6.67 1.15 22.39
N ALA A 219 -7.42 2.15 22.87
CA ALA A 219 -8.43 1.96 23.92
C ALA A 219 -9.65 1.11 23.49
N LYS A 220 -9.73 0.74 22.20
CA LYS A 220 -10.84 -0.03 21.60
C LYS A 220 -10.37 -1.39 21.06
N LEU A 221 -9.23 -1.87 21.53
CA LEU A 221 -8.72 -3.19 21.17
C LEU A 221 -9.37 -4.26 22.04
N PRO A 222 -9.55 -5.49 21.51
CA PRO A 222 -10.00 -6.61 22.33
C PRO A 222 -8.95 -6.90 23.40
N ASP A 223 -9.39 -7.40 24.56
CA ASP A 223 -8.48 -7.94 25.57
C ASP A 223 -7.73 -9.13 24.96
N ALA A 224 -6.43 -8.97 24.80
CA ALA A 224 -5.58 -9.94 24.13
C ALA A 224 -4.14 -9.89 24.67
N ALA A 225 -3.36 -10.93 24.37
CA ALA A 225 -2.02 -11.08 24.89
C ALA A 225 -1.14 -9.90 24.43
N THR A 226 -0.69 -9.10 25.39
CA THR A 226 0.11 -7.89 25.14
C THR A 226 1.50 -8.04 25.74
N ARG A 227 2.54 -7.67 24.99
CA ARG A 227 3.94 -7.71 25.40
C ARG A 227 4.67 -6.43 24.99
N MET A 228 5.62 -6.01 25.81
CA MET A 228 6.60 -5.01 25.41
C MET A 228 7.73 -5.70 24.64
N LEU A 229 8.08 -5.16 23.47
CA LEU A 229 9.13 -5.64 22.57
C LEU A 229 10.26 -4.63 22.45
#